data_AF-A0A3D5DZX2-F1
#
_entry.id   AF-A0A3D5DZX2-F1
#
_cell.length_a   1.000
_cell.length_b   1.000
_cell.length_c   1.000
_cell.angle_alpha   90.00
_cell.angle_beta   90.00
_cell.angle_gamma   90.00
#
_symmetry.space_group_name_H-M   'P 1'
#
loop_
_entity.id
_entity.type
_entity.pdbx_description
1 polymer ?
#
loop_
_entity_poly.entity_id
_entity_poly.type
_entity_poly.pdbx_seq_one_letter_code
_entity_poly.pdbx_strand_id
1 'polypeptide(L)'
;MDRMKVQAAQLAQKTQEAAQEGRIKLDQAQARRRADAMFRDLGAAVYAERTGRGGPDGADKIERLVKALSRQEAEQGFGDGAAPKARA
;
A
#
# COMPACT_ATOMS: atom_id res chain seq x y z
N MET A 1 28.15 -37.13 2.17
CA MET A 1 27.27 -36.81 1.03
C MET A 1 25.94 -36.17 1.46
N ASP A 2 25.29 -36.61 2.54
CA ASP A 2 23.96 -36.07 2.93
C ASP A 2 23.95 -34.62 3.41
N ARG A 3 24.89 -34.20 4.26
CA ARG A 3 24.89 -32.83 4.81
C ARG A 3 24.98 -31.75 3.73
N MET A 4 25.69 -32.02 2.63
CA MET A 4 25.83 -31.09 1.52
C MET A 4 24.51 -30.95 0.73
N LYS A 5 23.79 -32.05 0.51
CA LYS A 5 22.46 -32.02 -0.13
C LYS A 5 21.44 -31.30 0.74
N VAL A 6 21.46 -31.54 2.06
CA VAL A 6 20.59 -30.85 3.02
C VAL A 6 20.88 -29.35 3.07
N GLN A 7 22.16 -28.95 3.10
CA GLN A 7 22.53 -27.53 3.06
C GLN A 7 22.13 -26.85 1.74
N ALA A 8 22.32 -27.53 0.60
CA ALA A 8 21.91 -27.00 -0.70
C ALA A 8 20.37 -26.81 -0.78
N ALA A 9 19.60 -27.78 -0.28
CA ALA A 9 18.14 -27.67 -0.22
C ALA A 9 17.67 -26.53 0.69
N GLN A 10 18.28 -26.38 1.88
CA GLN A 10 17.98 -25.27 2.79
C GLN A 10 18.35 -23.90 2.19
N LEU A 11 19.46 -23.82 1.47
CA LEU A 11 19.87 -22.59 0.80
C LEU A 11 18.88 -22.22 -0.30
N ALA A 12 18.50 -23.18 -1.16
CA ALA A 12 17.50 -22.95 -2.20
C ALA A 12 16.16 -22.51 -1.61
N GLN A 13 15.71 -23.14 -0.52
CA GLN A 13 14.48 -22.77 0.18
C GLN A 13 14.55 -21.34 0.72
N LYS A 14 15.63 -20.98 1.43
CA LYS A 14 15.83 -19.61 1.94
C LYS A 14 15.90 -18.57 0.83
N THR A 15 16.52 -18.88 -0.30
CA THR A 15 16.55 -17.98 -1.46
C THR A 15 15.15 -17.77 -2.03
N GLN A 16 14.34 -18.83 -2.14
CA GLN A 16 12.95 -18.72 -2.61
C GLN A 16 12.09 -17.89 -1.64
N GLU A 17 12.20 -18.14 -0.34
CA GLU A 17 11.49 -17.38 0.70
C GLU A 17 11.88 -15.91 0.68
N ALA A 18 13.19 -15.60 0.65
CA ALA A 18 13.67 -14.23 0.55
C ALA A 18 13.20 -13.51 -0.73
N ALA A 19 13.15 -14.23 -1.86
CA ALA A 19 12.63 -13.67 -3.10
C ALA A 19 11.12 -13.38 -3.02
N GLN A 20 10.33 -14.26 -2.40
CA GLN A 20 8.90 -14.05 -2.19
C GLN A 20 8.63 -12.89 -1.22
N GLU A 21 9.31 -12.86 -0.07
CA GLU A 21 9.21 -11.76 0.89
C GLU A 21 9.61 -10.42 0.28
N GLY A 22 10.68 -10.42 -0.54
CA GLY A 22 11.12 -9.23 -1.27
C GLY A 22 10.03 -8.70 -2.21
N ARG A 23 9.38 -9.57 -2.98
CA ARG A 23 8.26 -9.20 -3.85
C ARG A 23 7.09 -8.61 -3.06
N ILE A 24 6.67 -9.29 -1.99
CA ILE A 24 5.55 -8.84 -1.14
C ILE A 24 5.83 -7.45 -0.56
N LYS A 25 7.05 -7.20 -0.04
CA LYS A 25 7.42 -5.89 0.51
C LYS A 25 7.42 -4.80 -0.56
N LEU A 26 7.89 -5.09 -1.77
CA LEU A 26 7.86 -4.15 -2.89
C LEU A 26 6.43 -3.81 -3.29
N ASP A 27 5.56 -4.82 -3.40
CA ASP A 27 4.15 -4.62 -3.75
C ASP A 27 3.43 -3.77 -2.70
N GLN A 28 3.66 -4.03 -1.41
CA GLN A 28 3.14 -3.21 -0.31
C GLN A 28 3.68 -1.78 -0.36
N ALA A 29 4.97 -1.59 -0.62
CA ALA A 29 5.57 -0.26 -0.73
C ALA A 29 4.99 0.52 -1.91
N GLN A 30 4.76 -0.13 -3.05
CA GLN A 30 4.09 0.48 -4.20
C GLN A 30 2.63 0.85 -3.89
N ALA A 31 1.90 -0.04 -3.22
CA ALA A 31 0.52 0.20 -2.82
C ALA A 31 0.40 1.41 -1.87
N ARG A 32 1.29 1.50 -0.87
CA ARG A 32 1.38 2.65 0.05
C ARG A 32 1.67 3.95 -0.69
N ARG A 33 2.68 3.97 -1.56
CA ARG A 33 3.02 5.16 -2.37
C ARG A 33 1.85 5.64 -3.23
N ARG A 34 1.06 4.71 -3.78
CA ARG A 34 -0.15 5.02 -4.56
C ARG A 34 -1.23 5.65 -3.67
N ALA A 35 -1.47 5.10 -2.47
CA ALA A 35 -2.39 5.70 -1.50
C ALA A 35 -1.94 7.11 -1.10
N ASP A 36 -0.65 7.29 -0.78
CA ASP A 36 -0.11 8.60 -0.37
C ASP A 36 -0.24 9.66 -1.48
N ALA A 37 -0.14 9.26 -2.75
CA ALA A 37 -0.39 10.15 -3.87
C ALA A 37 -1.88 10.54 -3.93
N MET A 38 -2.78 9.56 -3.80
CA MET A 38 -4.23 9.80 -3.82
C MET A 38 -4.70 10.69 -2.65
N PHE A 39 -4.17 10.49 -1.44
CA PHE A 39 -4.47 11.35 -0.29
C PHE A 39 -3.98 12.79 -0.49
N ARG A 40 -2.79 12.98 -1.08
CA ARG A 40 -2.28 14.32 -1.42
C ARG A 40 -3.15 14.99 -2.48
N ASP A 41 -3.55 14.26 -3.51
CA ASP A 41 -4.44 14.76 -4.56
C ASP A 41 -5.83 15.13 -4.01
N LEU A 42 -6.36 14.33 -3.08
CA LEU A 42 -7.62 14.62 -2.40
C LEU A 42 -7.51 15.89 -1.55
N GLY A 43 -6.45 16.02 -0.76
CA GLY A 43 -6.20 17.21 0.05
C GLY A 43 -6.09 18.47 -0.81
N ALA A 44 -5.37 18.39 -1.93
CA ALA A 44 -5.26 19.51 -2.88
C ALA A 44 -6.62 19.87 -3.50
N ALA A 45 -7.42 18.88 -3.89
CA ALA A 45 -8.75 19.11 -4.47
C ALA A 45 -9.71 19.74 -3.45
N VAL A 46 -9.78 19.20 -2.23
CA VAL A 46 -10.61 19.74 -1.14
C VAL A 46 -10.19 21.15 -0.76
N TYR A 47 -8.88 21.42 -0.69
CA TYR A 47 -8.38 22.75 -0.38
C TYR A 47 -8.72 23.76 -1.48
N ALA A 48 -8.59 23.39 -2.76
CA ALA A 48 -9.01 24.23 -3.88
C ALA A 48 -10.50 24.55 -3.78
N GLU A 49 -11.34 23.55 -3.57
CA GLU A 49 -12.79 23.69 -3.41
C GLU A 49 -13.14 24.64 -2.26
N ARG A 50 -12.55 24.42 -1.08
CA ARG A 50 -12.77 25.24 0.12
C ARG A 50 -12.30 26.68 -0.01
N THR A 51 -11.37 26.95 -0.92
CA THR A 51 -10.83 28.30 -1.16
C THR A 51 -11.43 28.97 -2.39
N GLY A 52 -12.47 28.38 -3.00
CA GLY A 52 -13.09 28.92 -4.22
C GLY A 52 -12.17 28.89 -5.44
N ARG A 53 -11.09 28.10 -5.40
CA ARG A 53 -10.14 27.87 -6.50
C ARG A 53 -10.36 26.51 -7.19
N GLY A 54 -11.42 25.81 -6.80
CA GLY A 54 -11.86 24.59 -7.47
C GLY A 54 -12.34 24.89 -8.90
N GLY A 55 -12.06 23.97 -9.82
CA GLY A 55 -12.68 23.98 -11.15
C GLY A 55 -14.11 23.42 -11.12
N PRO A 56 -14.86 23.50 -12.22
CA PRO A 56 -16.24 22.99 -12.30
C PRO A 56 -16.36 21.50 -11.94
N ASP A 57 -15.30 20.72 -12.16
CA ASP A 57 -15.26 19.28 -11.85
C ASP A 57 -14.65 18.95 -10.47
N GLY A 58 -14.51 19.95 -9.59
CA GLY A 58 -13.86 19.82 -8.28
C GLY A 58 -14.56 18.79 -7.39
N ALA A 59 -15.88 18.88 -7.28
CA ALA A 59 -16.71 17.96 -6.51
C ALA A 59 -16.59 16.51 -7.03
N ASP A 60 -16.72 16.31 -8.34
CA ASP A 60 -16.60 14.99 -8.96
C ASP A 60 -15.21 14.38 -8.75
N LYS A 61 -14.16 15.20 -8.82
CA LYS A 61 -12.79 14.76 -8.56
C LYS A 61 -12.62 14.27 -7.12
N ILE A 62 -13.17 15.02 -6.16
CA ILE A 62 -13.15 14.65 -4.73
C ILE A 62 -13.88 13.32 -4.53
N GLU A 63 -15.08 13.17 -5.10
CA GLU A 63 -15.88 11.94 -4.97
C GLU A 63 -15.12 10.72 -5.54
N ARG A 64 -14.52 10.84 -6.72
CA ARG A 64 -13.73 9.76 -7.33
C ARG A 64 -12.54 9.36 -6.46
N LEU A 65 -11.82 10.34 -5.90
CA LEU A 65 -10.66 10.08 -5.04
C LEU A 65 -11.06 9.41 -3.73
N VAL A 66 -12.15 9.87 -3.09
CA VAL A 66 -12.71 9.23 -1.88
C VAL A 66 -13.09 7.78 -2.18
N LYS A 67 -13.84 7.53 -3.25
CA LYS A 67 -14.26 6.17 -3.62
C LYS A 67 -13.07 5.25 -3.91
N ALA A 68 -12.04 5.75 -4.59
CA ALA A 68 -10.82 5.00 -4.87
C ALA A 68 -10.05 4.66 -3.58
N LEU A 69 -9.90 5.62 -2.67
CA LEU A 69 -9.25 5.42 -1.38
C LEU A 69 -10.00 4.44 -0.49
N SER A 70 -11.32 4.58 -0.35
CA SER A 70 -12.13 3.64 0.45
C SER A 70 -12.07 2.20 -0.08
N ARG A 71 -12.04 2.03 -1.41
CA ARG A 71 -11.83 0.71 -2.02
C ARG A 71 -10.45 0.16 -1.70
N GLN A 72 -9.42 1.00 -1.79
CA GLN A 72 -8.05 0.60 -1.46
C GLN A 72 -7.92 0.20 0.02
N GLU A 73 -8.54 0.95 0.93
CA GLU A 73 -8.57 0.66 2.36
C GLU A 73 -9.25 -0.68 2.65
N ALA A 74 -10.36 -0.98 1.97
CA ALA A 74 -11.06 -2.26 2.08
C ALA A 74 -10.24 -3.44 1.51
N GLU A 75 -9.54 -3.24 0.39
CA GLU A 75 -8.70 -4.27 -0.25
C GLU A 75 -7.42 -4.57 0.55
N GLN A 76 -6.89 -3.58 1.28
CA GLN A 76 -5.63 -3.70 2.00
C GLN A 76 -5.77 -3.81 3.52
N GLY A 77 -6.99 -3.71 4.07
CA GLY A 77 -7.24 -3.79 5.51
C GLY A 77 -6.64 -2.62 6.31
N PHE A 78 -6.53 -1.43 5.71
CA PHE A 78 -6.00 -0.22 6.37
C PHE A 78 -6.96 0.41 7.41
N GLY A 79 -7.96 -0.33 7.87
CA GLY A 79 -8.91 0.10 8.91
C GLY A 79 -8.29 0.34 10.29
N ASP A 80 -7.06 -0.11 10.53
CA ASP A 80 -6.30 0.21 11.74
C ASP A 80 -4.92 0.73 11.32
N GLY A 81 -4.77 2.06 11.32
CA GLY A 81 -3.48 2.70 11.10
C GLY A 81 -2.43 2.12 12.05
N ALA A 82 -1.39 1.50 11.50
CA ALA A 82 -0.05 1.42 12.09
C ALA A 82 0.05 1.21 13.62
N ALA A 83 -0.80 0.38 14.23
CA ALA A 83 -0.49 -0.20 15.53
C ALA A 83 0.20 -1.53 15.27
N PRO A 84 1.49 -1.72 15.64
CA PRO A 84 2.04 -3.06 15.67
C PRO A 84 1.13 -3.88 16.56
N LYS A 85 0.55 -4.96 16.03
CA LYS A 85 -0.13 -5.96 16.85
C LYS A 85 0.90 -6.41 17.88
N ALA A 86 0.74 -5.95 19.12
CA ALA A 86 1.51 -6.42 20.25
C ALA A 86 1.37 -7.94 20.25
N ARG A 87 2.47 -8.62 19.94
CA ARG A 87 2.57 -10.06 20.08
C ARG A 87 2.87 -10.34 21.55
N ALA A 88 1.98 -11.15 22.14
CA ALA A 88 2.05 -11.83 23.43
C ALA A 88 1.91 -10.95 24.69
#